data_AF-A0A2N6D945-F1
#
_entry.id   AF-A0A2N6D945-F1
#
_cell.length_a   1.000
_cell.length_b   1.000
_cell.length_c   1.000
_cell.angle_alpha   90.00
_cell.angle_beta   90.00
_cell.angle_gamma   90.00
#
_symmetry.space_group_name_H-M   'P 1'
#
loop_
_entity.id
_entity.type
_entity.pdbx_description
1 polymer ?
#
loop_
_entity_poly.entity_id
_entity_poly.type
_entity_poly.pdbx_seq_one_letter_code
_entity_poly.pdbx_strand_id
1 'polypeptide(L)'
;MSVKQKKTKPNFVEAAKKFKKTQSAGVERKEIKTRQIAIRFNPSDYRAVEEKAKHAGITVTDYMRECVLSGEVVDNKPAELLAHLETEKLFLLSKMSNNLNQIARYCNIYKSTDISVLNYLKQIQQSAFSLIRKNTGQIKKVS
;
A
#
# COMPACT_ATOMS: atom_id res chain seq x y z
N MET A 1 24.63 76.77 -33.18
CA MET A 1 24.99 75.84 -32.09
C MET A 1 23.73 75.40 -31.37
N SER A 2 23.36 74.11 -31.39
CA SER A 2 22.65 73.42 -30.30
C SER A 2 22.46 71.95 -30.66
N VAL A 3 23.31 71.08 -30.14
CA VAL A 3 23.27 69.63 -30.35
C VAL A 3 22.28 69.04 -29.35
N LYS A 4 21.10 68.62 -29.81
CA LYS A 4 20.13 67.91 -28.96
C LYS A 4 20.63 66.50 -28.65
N GLN A 5 20.96 66.25 -27.38
CA GLN A 5 21.33 64.93 -26.84
C GLN A 5 20.13 63.97 -26.93
N LYS A 6 20.30 62.85 -27.64
CA LYS A 6 19.34 61.72 -27.62
C LYS A 6 19.48 60.98 -26.28
N LYS A 7 18.44 61.02 -25.44
CA LYS A 7 18.32 60.14 -24.27
C LYS A 7 18.19 58.69 -24.76
N THR A 8 19.20 57.87 -24.56
CA THR A 8 19.20 56.44 -24.87
C THR A 8 18.28 55.71 -23.88
N LYS A 9 17.34 54.92 -24.41
CA LYS A 9 16.43 54.09 -23.60
C LYS A 9 17.24 53.02 -22.87
N PRO A 10 16.91 52.69 -21.60
CA PRO A 10 17.63 51.67 -20.86
C PRO A 10 17.50 50.30 -21.56
N ASN A 11 18.64 49.63 -21.71
CA ASN A 11 18.73 48.34 -22.36
C ASN A 11 18.13 47.26 -21.45
N PHE A 12 16.91 46.81 -21.74
CA PHE A 12 16.16 45.81 -20.96
C PHE A 12 16.95 44.52 -20.72
N VAL A 13 17.90 44.20 -21.61
CA VAL A 13 18.76 43.01 -21.51
C VAL A 13 19.76 43.13 -20.35
N GLU A 14 20.28 44.32 -20.06
CA GLU A 14 21.23 44.54 -18.95
C GLU A 14 20.52 44.55 -17.58
N ALA A 15 19.31 45.10 -17.53
CA ALA A 15 18.47 45.06 -16.33
C ALA A 15 18.09 43.61 -15.96
N ALA A 16 17.73 42.79 -16.96
CA ALA A 16 17.42 41.38 -16.77
C ALA A 16 18.64 40.54 -16.32
N LYS A 17 19.83 40.85 -16.84
CA LYS A 17 21.09 40.22 -16.41
C LYS A 17 21.44 40.55 -14.96
N LYS A 18 21.21 41.80 -14.51
CA LYS A 18 21.40 42.20 -13.10
C LYS A 18 20.42 41.51 -12.16
N PHE A 19 19.17 41.32 -12.57
CA PHE A 19 18.16 40.62 -11.76
C PHE A 19 18.52 39.14 -11.51
N LYS A 20 19.06 38.43 -12.51
CA LYS A 20 19.45 37.02 -12.36
C LYS A 20 20.68 36.81 -11.48
N LYS A 21 21.58 37.79 -11.37
CA LYS A 21 22.85 37.66 -10.64
C LYS A 21 22.67 37.72 -9.11
N THR A 22 21.57 38.29 -8.62
CA THR A 22 21.35 38.53 -7.18
C THR A 22 20.69 37.35 -6.46
N GLN A 23 20.04 36.41 -7.17
CA GLN A 23 19.29 35.31 -6.52
C GLN A 23 20.09 34.01 -6.32
N SER A 24 21.35 33.94 -6.74
CA SER A 24 22.11 32.68 -6.80
C SER A 24 23.08 32.43 -5.63
N ALA A 25 22.92 33.12 -4.50
CA ALA A 25 23.74 32.91 -3.30
C ALA A 25 22.86 32.51 -2.11
N GLY A 26 22.64 31.19 -1.93
CA GLY A 26 22.19 30.65 -0.65
C GLY A 26 20.86 29.87 -0.61
N VAL A 27 20.20 29.60 -1.74
CA VAL A 27 19.00 28.74 -1.72
C VAL A 27 19.41 27.26 -1.78
N GLU A 28 19.11 26.52 -0.71
CA GLU A 28 19.20 25.07 -0.65
C GLU A 28 18.56 24.48 -1.92
N ARG A 29 19.33 23.74 -2.73
CA ARG A 29 18.83 23.21 -4.00
C ARG A 29 17.77 22.14 -3.71
N LYS A 30 16.50 22.55 -3.71
CA LYS A 30 15.37 21.62 -3.72
C LYS A 30 15.58 20.62 -4.85
N GLU A 31 15.53 19.33 -4.53
CA GLU A 31 15.70 18.27 -5.54
C GLU A 31 14.74 18.51 -6.71
N ILE A 32 15.33 18.54 -7.90
CA ILE A 32 14.58 18.80 -9.13
C ILE A 32 13.88 17.50 -9.52
N LYS A 33 12.57 17.55 -9.72
CA LYS A 33 11.78 16.41 -10.22
C LYS A 33 12.19 16.14 -11.68
N THR A 34 12.92 15.04 -11.93
CA THR A 34 13.50 14.72 -13.25
C THR A 34 12.70 13.71 -14.08
N ARG A 35 11.75 12.98 -13.46
CA ARG A 35 10.96 11.94 -14.11
C ARG A 35 9.50 12.38 -14.27
N GLN A 36 8.88 12.01 -15.39
CA GLN A 36 7.48 12.31 -15.69
C GLN A 36 6.69 11.03 -15.91
N ILE A 37 5.45 11.03 -15.43
CA ILE A 37 4.43 10.02 -15.72
C ILE A 37 3.29 10.75 -16.44
N ALA A 38 2.87 10.26 -17.61
CA ALA A 38 1.73 10.81 -18.35
C ALA A 38 0.52 9.89 -18.13
N ILE A 39 -0.58 10.46 -17.64
CA ILE A 39 -1.84 9.74 -17.41
C ILE A 39 -2.93 10.46 -18.21
N ARG A 40 -3.74 9.70 -18.97
CA ARG A 40 -4.90 10.23 -19.68
C ARG A 40 -6.16 9.94 -18.87
N PHE A 41 -7.01 10.95 -18.74
CA PHE A 41 -8.31 10.85 -18.07
C PHE A 41 -9.41 11.14 -19.06
N ASN A 42 -10.58 10.54 -18.84
CA ASN A 42 -11.80 11.08 -19.43
C ASN A 42 -12.19 12.39 -18.69
N PRO A 43 -13.10 13.20 -19.24
CA PRO A 43 -13.46 14.48 -18.62
C PRO A 43 -14.07 14.35 -17.21
N SER A 44 -14.84 13.29 -16.94
CA SER A 44 -15.47 13.09 -15.62
C SER A 44 -14.46 12.75 -14.54
N ASP A 45 -13.51 11.87 -14.83
CA ASP A 45 -12.49 11.43 -13.89
C ASP A 45 -11.55 12.58 -13.57
N TYR A 46 -11.18 13.37 -14.59
CA TYR A 46 -10.35 14.55 -14.38
C TYR A 46 -11.02 15.58 -13.46
N ARG A 47 -12.33 15.84 -13.66
CA ARG A 47 -13.11 16.72 -12.77
C ARG A 47 -13.13 16.22 -11.34
N ALA A 48 -13.33 14.92 -11.14
CA ALA A 48 -13.31 14.34 -9.80
C ALA A 48 -11.95 14.53 -9.10
N VAL A 49 -10.84 14.41 -9.84
CA VAL A 49 -9.50 14.67 -9.28
C VAL A 49 -9.31 16.17 -8.99
N GLU A 50 -9.78 17.05 -9.87
CA GLU A 50 -9.72 18.50 -9.69
C GLU A 50 -10.48 18.96 -8.44
N GLU A 51 -11.68 18.43 -8.23
CA GLU A 51 -12.47 18.71 -7.03
C GLU A 51 -11.76 18.23 -5.76
N LYS A 52 -11.19 17.02 -5.76
CA LYS A 52 -10.45 16.51 -4.59
C LYS A 52 -9.22 17.35 -4.28
N ALA A 53 -8.45 17.75 -5.30
CA ALA A 53 -7.30 18.63 -5.14
C ALA A 53 -7.72 20.00 -4.58
N LYS A 54 -8.83 20.56 -5.07
CA LYS A 54 -9.40 21.81 -4.58
C LYS A 54 -9.83 21.72 -3.11
N HIS A 55 -10.48 20.63 -2.70
CA HIS A 55 -10.86 20.40 -1.31
C HIS A 55 -9.65 20.24 -0.39
N ALA A 56 -8.57 19.63 -0.88
CA ALA A 56 -7.31 19.49 -0.15
C ALA A 56 -6.45 20.76 -0.15
N GLY A 57 -6.81 21.80 -0.93
CA GLY A 57 -6.06 23.06 -1.00
C GLY A 57 -4.70 22.96 -1.68
N ILE A 58 -4.47 21.92 -2.49
CA ILE A 58 -3.20 21.65 -3.17
C ILE A 58 -3.38 21.55 -4.69
N THR A 59 -2.28 21.58 -5.43
CA THR A 59 -2.34 21.44 -6.90
C THR A 59 -2.76 20.01 -7.28
N VAL A 60 -3.43 19.86 -8.42
CA VAL A 60 -3.79 18.55 -8.99
C VAL A 60 -2.59 17.61 -9.06
N THR A 61 -1.43 18.14 -9.46
CA THR A 61 -0.18 17.38 -9.57
C THR A 61 0.36 16.94 -8.21
N ASP A 62 0.25 17.78 -7.18
CA ASP A 62 0.69 17.42 -5.83
C ASP A 62 -0.29 16.45 -5.18
N TYR A 63 -1.60 16.63 -5.38
CA TYR A 63 -2.63 15.69 -4.96
C TYR A 63 -2.43 14.31 -5.57
N MET A 64 -2.22 14.22 -6.88
CA MET A 64 -1.94 12.94 -7.56
C MET A 64 -0.66 12.30 -7.04
N ARG A 65 0.39 13.09 -6.78
CA ARG A 65 1.64 12.57 -6.25
C ARG A 65 1.47 12.01 -4.85
N GLU A 66 0.77 12.74 -3.98
CA GLU A 66 0.46 12.27 -2.63
C GLU A 66 -0.35 10.98 -2.68
N CYS A 67 -1.43 10.94 -3.47
CA CYS A 67 -2.22 9.72 -3.67
C CYS A 67 -1.39 8.52 -4.17
N VAL A 68 -0.45 8.74 -5.08
CA VAL A 68 0.41 7.66 -5.62
C VAL A 68 1.46 7.22 -4.61
N LEU A 69 1.97 8.13 -3.78
CA LEU A 69 2.97 7.81 -2.73
C LEU A 69 2.33 7.21 -1.47
N SER A 70 1.11 7.63 -1.13
CA SER A 70 0.36 7.17 0.04
C SER A 70 -0.56 6.00 -0.26
N GLY A 71 -0.81 5.73 -1.55
CA GLY A 71 -1.67 4.64 -1.97
C GLY A 71 -1.01 3.30 -1.65
N GLU A 72 -1.68 2.50 -0.84
CA GLU A 72 -1.34 1.08 -0.75
C GLU A 72 -1.77 0.40 -2.05
N VAL A 73 -0.83 -0.29 -2.69
CA VAL A 73 -1.19 -1.23 -3.75
C VAL A 73 -2.01 -2.33 -3.06
N VAL A 74 -3.30 -2.43 -3.38
CA VAL A 74 -4.05 -3.65 -3.08
C VAL A 74 -3.38 -4.71 -3.93
N ASP A 75 -2.43 -5.40 -3.31
CA ASP A 75 -1.68 -6.48 -3.89
C ASP A 75 -2.73 -7.54 -4.25
N ASN A 76 -3.15 -7.54 -5.53
CA ASN A 76 -3.91 -8.62 -6.12
C ASN A 76 -2.97 -9.82 -6.15
N LYS A 77 -2.70 -10.41 -4.99
CA LYS A 77 -2.02 -11.69 -4.88
C LYS A 77 -2.69 -12.61 -5.89
N PRO A 78 -1.93 -13.30 -6.75
CA PRO A 78 -2.52 -14.12 -7.80
C PRO A 78 -3.52 -15.05 -7.12
N ALA A 79 -4.77 -15.05 -7.60
CA ALA A 79 -5.89 -15.76 -6.99
C ALA A 79 -5.56 -17.22 -6.63
N GLU A 80 -4.59 -17.80 -7.33
CA GLU A 80 -3.96 -19.09 -7.07
C GLU A 80 -3.38 -19.23 -5.64
N LEU A 81 -2.65 -18.25 -5.11
CA LEU A 81 -2.08 -18.32 -3.75
C LEU A 81 -3.18 -18.28 -2.67
N LEU A 82 -4.22 -17.45 -2.86
CA LEU A 82 -5.37 -17.40 -1.97
C LEU A 82 -6.19 -18.69 -2.05
N ALA A 83 -6.40 -19.23 -3.25
CA ALA A 83 -7.09 -20.50 -3.47
C ALA A 83 -6.35 -21.67 -2.82
N HIS A 84 -5.02 -21.71 -2.88
CA HIS A 84 -4.22 -22.72 -2.19
C HIS A 84 -4.37 -22.62 -0.67
N LEU A 85 -4.29 -21.41 -0.10
CA LEU A 85 -4.48 -21.20 1.33
C LEU A 85 -5.91 -21.55 1.81
N GLU A 86 -6.93 -21.28 1.01
CA GLU A 86 -8.31 -21.70 1.28
C GLU A 86 -8.48 -23.21 1.21
N THR A 87 -7.88 -23.86 0.21
CA THR A 87 -7.91 -25.32 0.06
C THR A 87 -7.23 -26.02 1.23
N GLU A 88 -6.07 -25.53 1.68
CA GLU A 88 -5.38 -26.07 2.86
C GLU A 88 -6.20 -25.89 4.15
N LYS A 89 -6.84 -24.73 4.32
CA LYS A 89 -7.72 -24.48 5.48
C LYS A 89 -8.93 -25.42 5.47
N LEU A 90 -9.59 -25.58 4.33
CA LEU A 90 -10.73 -26.48 4.16
C LEU A 90 -10.33 -27.94 4.38
N PHE A 91 -9.15 -28.35 3.90
CA PHE A 91 -8.59 -29.67 4.15
C PHE A 91 -8.36 -29.91 5.64
N LEU A 92 -7.74 -28.95 6.34
CA LEU A 92 -7.47 -29.08 7.77
C LEU A 92 -8.77 -29.14 8.58
N LEU A 93 -9.76 -28.32 8.22
CA LEU A 93 -11.08 -28.33 8.84
C LEU A 93 -11.78 -29.69 8.61
N SER A 94 -11.70 -30.24 7.41
CA SER A 94 -12.24 -31.57 7.08
C SER A 94 -11.59 -32.66 7.92
N LYS A 95 -10.27 -32.60 8.14
CA LYS A 95 -9.56 -33.54 9.04
C LYS A 95 -10.02 -33.39 10.49
N MET A 96 -10.21 -32.17 10.98
CA MET A 96 -10.73 -31.92 12.33
C MET A 96 -12.15 -32.45 12.51
N SER A 97 -13.04 -32.19 11.54
CA SER A 97 -14.43 -32.70 11.55
C SER A 97 -14.50 -34.22 11.53
N ASN A 98 -13.63 -34.87 10.74
CA ASN A 98 -13.54 -36.33 10.74
C ASN A 98 -13.11 -36.89 12.10
N ASN A 99 -12.11 -36.27 12.74
CA ASN A 99 -11.65 -36.68 14.06
C ASN A 99 -12.78 -36.51 15.11
N LEU A 100 -13.49 -35.39 15.08
CA LEU A 100 -14.64 -35.15 15.96
C LEU A 100 -15.75 -36.20 15.74
N ASN A 101 -16.03 -36.57 14.50
CA ASN A 101 -17.01 -37.60 14.18
C ASN A 101 -16.61 -39.00 14.69
N GLN A 102 -15.33 -39.36 14.61
CA GLN A 102 -14.84 -40.63 15.14
C GLN A 102 -14.99 -40.69 16.66
N ILE A 103 -14.73 -39.57 17.33
CA ILE A 103 -14.86 -39.47 18.78
C ILE A 103 -16.32 -39.51 19.21
N ALA A 104 -17.19 -38.78 18.52
CA ALA A 104 -18.62 -38.84 18.77
C ALA A 104 -19.16 -40.27 18.62
N ARG A 105 -18.73 -40.99 17.57
CA ARG A 105 -19.08 -42.41 17.38
C ARG A 105 -18.56 -43.30 18.50
N TYR A 106 -17.29 -43.13 18.90
CA TYR A 106 -16.70 -43.88 20.01
C TYR A 106 -17.48 -43.65 21.32
N CYS A 107 -17.73 -42.39 21.69
CA CYS A 107 -18.49 -42.05 22.89
C CYS A 107 -19.93 -42.57 22.84
N ASN A 108 -20.57 -42.55 21.66
CA ASN A 108 -21.93 -43.08 21.47
C ASN A 108 -21.99 -44.61 21.62
N ILE A 109 -20.96 -45.33 21.14
CA ILE A 109 -20.88 -46.80 21.23
C ILE A 109 -20.62 -47.25 22.66
N TYR A 110 -19.65 -46.62 23.34
CA TYR A 110 -19.18 -47.08 24.66
C TYR A 110 -19.89 -46.40 25.84
N LYS A 111 -20.78 -45.42 25.58
CA LYS A 111 -21.58 -44.63 26.56
C LYS A 111 -20.79 -44.09 27.76
N SER A 112 -19.48 -44.00 27.63
CA SER A 112 -18.54 -43.56 28.64
C SER A 112 -17.52 -42.67 27.95
N THR A 113 -17.26 -41.51 28.52
CA THR A 113 -16.21 -40.61 28.06
C THR A 113 -14.95 -41.01 28.81
N ASP A 114 -14.15 -41.90 28.20
CA ASP A 114 -12.86 -42.27 28.78
C ASP A 114 -11.96 -41.02 28.83
N ILE A 115 -11.41 -40.75 30.02
CA ILE A 115 -10.45 -39.67 30.29
C ILE A 115 -9.27 -39.71 29.30
N SER A 116 -8.93 -40.90 28.81
CA SER A 116 -7.92 -41.13 27.78
C SER A 116 -8.25 -40.43 26.45
N VAL A 117 -9.52 -40.45 26.03
CA VAL A 117 -9.99 -39.77 24.80
C VAL A 117 -9.92 -38.26 24.95
N LEU A 118 -10.29 -37.74 26.12
CA LEU A 118 -10.19 -36.31 26.44
C LEU A 118 -8.73 -35.81 26.40
N ASN A 119 -7.80 -36.60 26.95
CA ASN A 119 -6.38 -36.27 26.93
C ASN A 119 -5.80 -36.28 25.50
N TYR A 120 -6.21 -37.25 24.68
CA TYR A 120 -5.78 -37.31 23.27
C TYR A 120 -6.30 -36.12 22.46
N LEU A 121 -7.55 -35.72 22.71
CA LEU A 121 -8.14 -34.50 22.13
C LEU A 121 -7.37 -33.24 22.48
N LYS A 122 -6.99 -33.11 23.75
CA LYS A 122 -6.21 -31.96 24.24
C LYS A 122 -4.85 -31.88 23.55
N GLN A 123 -4.20 -33.02 23.29
CA GLN A 123 -2.95 -33.08 22.52
C GLN A 123 -3.13 -32.67 21.05
N ILE A 124 -4.19 -33.14 20.39
CA ILE A 124 -4.49 -32.74 19.00
C ILE A 124 -4.72 -31.23 18.91
N GLN A 125 -5.49 -30.66 19.85
CA GLN A 125 -5.75 -29.23 19.93
C GLN A 125 -4.45 -28.42 20.12
N GLN A 126 -3.59 -28.83 21.05
CA GLN A 126 -2.31 -28.17 21.30
C GLN A 126 -1.38 -28.24 20.08
N SER A 127 -1.33 -29.39 19.40
CA SER A 127 -0.53 -29.57 18.19
C SER A 127 -1.02 -28.68 17.05
N ALA A 128 -2.34 -28.61 16.83
CA ALA A 128 -2.94 -27.73 15.82
C ALA A 128 -2.63 -26.24 16.10
N PHE A 129 -2.76 -25.79 17.35
CA PHE A 129 -2.39 -24.42 17.72
C PHE A 129 -0.90 -24.13 17.50
N SER A 130 -0.03 -25.10 17.78
CA SER A 130 1.41 -24.93 17.55
C SER A 130 1.75 -24.77 16.07
N LEU A 131 1.09 -25.52 15.18
CA LEU A 131 1.26 -25.45 13.73
C LEU A 131 0.78 -24.10 13.17
N ILE A 132 -0.42 -23.67 13.59
CA ILE A 132 -0.97 -22.36 13.20
C ILE A 132 -0.03 -21.23 13.61
N ARG A 133 0.52 -21.28 14.83
CA ARG A 133 1.45 -20.26 15.35
C ARG A 133 2.79 -20.24 14.62
N LYS A 134 3.33 -21.41 14.25
CA LYS A 134 4.57 -21.51 13.45
C LYS A 134 4.39 -20.91 12.06
N ASN A 135 3.27 -21.19 11.39
CA ASN A 135 2.98 -20.65 10.07
C ASN A 135 2.71 -19.14 10.09
N THR A 136 2.01 -18.61 11.11
CA THR A 136 1.82 -17.16 11.26
C THR A 136 3.11 -16.40 11.60
N GLY A 137 4.08 -17.04 12.28
CA GLY A 137 5.38 -16.45 12.56
C GLY A 137 6.31 -16.36 11.34
N GLN A 138 6.17 -17.27 10.38
CA GLN A 138 6.96 -17.22 9.13
C GLN A 138 6.48 -16.12 8.18
N ILE A 139 5.18 -15.82 8.16
CA ILE A 139 4.61 -14.74 7.31
C ILE A 139 5.14 -13.35 7.73
N LYS A 140 5.45 -13.13 9.02
CA LYS A 140 5.98 -11.84 9.52
C LYS A 140 7.48 -11.62 9.29
N LYS A 141 8.25 -12.64 8.89
CA LYS A 141 9.71 -12.52 8.63
C LYS A 141 10.06 -12.20 7.18
N VAL A 142 9.06 -12.17 6.29
CA VAL A 142 9.23 -11.92 4.85
C VAL A 142 8.64 -10.55 4.45
N SER A 143 8.38 -9.67 5.42
CA SER A 143 7.87 -8.31 5.22
C SER A 143 8.85 -7.29 5.78
#